data_AF-A0A2U1M2B5-F1
#
_entry.id   AF-A0A2U1M2B5-F1
#
_cell.length_a   1.000
_cell.length_b   1.000
_cell.length_c   1.000
_cell.angle_alpha   90.00
_cell.angle_beta   90.00
_cell.angle_gamma   90.00
#
_symmetry.space_group_name_H-M   'P 1'
#
loop_
_entity.id
_entity.type
_entity.pdbx_description
1 polymer ?
#
loop_
_entity_poly.entity_id
_entity_poly.type
_entity_poly.pdbx_seq_one_letter_code
_entity_poly.pdbx_strand_id
1 'polypeptide(L)'
;MVNPIFDDFKEINNAYKRLAKKVHPNNNKAPGSDEAFRKVQEAYECLSHTGKYLRYKFLYRLTPGAPTLYNTHNYKSLMMTKEHGINFYVESLAGFNEKYPVGTSARADIEYKVINDYIKMVQEYCNDELRWHSQRPEFPTPACDKLQPFRTHI
;
A
#
# COMPACT_ATOMS: atom_id res chain seq x y z
N MET A 1 9.44 -1.43 11.53
CA MET A 1 8.83 -0.25 10.89
C MET A 1 8.32 -0.67 9.52
N VAL A 2 7.08 -1.15 9.40
CA VAL A 2 6.48 -1.47 8.09
C VAL A 2 4.96 -1.36 8.21
N ASN A 3 4.36 -0.45 7.43
CA ASN A 3 2.93 -0.36 7.14
C ASN A 3 2.70 0.71 6.05
N PRO A 4 1.59 0.71 5.28
CA PRO A 4 0.63 -0.35 4.98
C PRO A 4 0.77 -0.79 3.53
N ILE A 5 1.18 -2.03 3.32
CA ILE A 5 1.33 -2.67 2.01
C ILE A 5 2.43 -2.05 1.16
N PHE A 6 2.47 -0.75 0.91
CA PHE A 6 3.64 -0.06 0.40
C PHE A 6 3.50 1.47 0.50
N ASP A 7 4.63 2.16 0.64
CA ASP A 7 4.83 3.54 0.17
C ASP A 7 4.85 3.56 -1.40
N ASP A 8 3.81 2.95 -2.00
CA ASP A 8 3.87 2.07 -3.19
C ASP A 8 4.37 2.73 -4.46
N PHE A 9 3.85 3.91 -4.80
CA PHE A 9 4.25 4.49 -6.07
C PHE A 9 5.75 4.84 -6.09
N LYS A 10 6.32 5.24 -4.95
CA LYS A 10 7.75 5.58 -4.89
C LYS A 10 8.60 4.31 -4.97
N GLU A 11 8.24 3.27 -4.25
CA GLU A 11 8.97 2.00 -4.26
C GLU A 11 8.79 1.22 -5.57
N ILE A 12 7.56 1.09 -6.09
CA ILE A 12 7.26 0.55 -7.43
C ILE A 12 8.05 1.31 -8.49
N ASN A 13 8.04 2.65 -8.47
CA ASN A 13 8.77 3.45 -9.46
C ASN A 13 10.29 3.27 -9.33
N ASN A 14 10.83 3.17 -8.11
CA ASN A 14 12.25 2.91 -7.90
C ASN A 14 12.65 1.50 -8.36
N ALA A 15 11.85 0.49 -8.05
CA ALA A 15 12.06 -0.89 -8.49
C ALA A 15 11.97 -1.01 -10.02
N TYR A 16 10.96 -0.39 -10.62
CA TYR A 16 10.80 -0.27 -12.07
C TYR A 16 12.02 0.37 -12.72
N LYS A 17 12.44 1.56 -12.26
CA LYS A 17 13.63 2.26 -12.79
C LYS A 17 14.88 1.38 -12.77
N ARG A 18 15.10 0.66 -11.67
CA ARG A 18 16.25 -0.25 -11.51
C ARG A 18 16.18 -1.42 -12.49
N LEU A 19 15.02 -2.08 -12.59
CA LEU A 19 14.82 -3.23 -13.47
C LEU A 19 14.85 -2.81 -14.94
N ALA A 20 14.12 -1.77 -15.32
CA ALA A 20 14.10 -1.18 -16.64
C ALA A 20 15.51 -0.85 -17.12
N LYS A 21 16.34 -0.19 -16.29
CA LYS A 21 17.74 0.10 -16.63
C LYS A 21 18.57 -1.16 -16.92
N LYS A 22 18.33 -2.24 -16.19
CA LYS A 22 19.05 -3.52 -16.30
C LYS A 22 18.65 -4.29 -17.56
N VAL A 23 17.36 -4.29 -17.90
CA VAL A 23 16.82 -5.08 -19.03
C VAL A 23 16.59 -4.25 -20.31
N HIS A 24 16.92 -2.96 -20.30
CA HIS A 24 16.74 -2.10 -21.47
C HIS A 24 17.58 -2.62 -22.65
N PRO A 25 17.03 -2.74 -23.87
CA PRO A 25 17.73 -3.29 -25.04
C PRO A 25 19.03 -2.55 -25.41
N ASN A 26 19.08 -1.24 -25.18
CA ASN A 26 20.32 -0.45 -25.34
C ASN A 26 21.46 -0.92 -24.42
N ASN A 27 21.15 -1.39 -23.21
CA ASN A 27 22.14 -1.74 -22.18
C ASN A 27 22.36 -3.26 -22.09
N ASN A 28 21.38 -4.07 -22.47
CA ASN A 28 21.42 -5.51 -22.43
C ASN A 28 21.10 -6.09 -23.82
N LYS A 29 22.11 -6.62 -24.49
CA LYS A 29 22.00 -7.23 -25.83
C LYS A 29 21.77 -8.74 -25.81
N ALA A 30 21.51 -9.31 -24.63
CA ALA A 30 21.16 -10.72 -24.54
C ALA A 30 19.87 -11.01 -25.34
N PRO A 31 19.78 -12.17 -26.02
CA PRO A 31 18.54 -12.59 -26.65
C PRO A 31 17.41 -12.62 -25.62
N GLY A 32 16.26 -12.01 -25.96
CA GLY A 32 15.10 -11.90 -25.06
C GLY A 32 15.07 -10.63 -24.18
N SER A 33 16.03 -9.70 -24.31
CA SER A 33 16.00 -8.45 -23.52
C SER A 33 14.76 -7.58 -23.81
N ASP A 34 14.29 -7.56 -25.06
CA ASP A 34 13.06 -6.85 -25.44
C ASP A 34 11.83 -7.42 -24.72
N GLU A 35 11.73 -8.75 -24.67
CA GLU A 35 10.63 -9.44 -23.99
C GLU A 35 10.68 -9.19 -22.48
N ALA A 36 11.87 -9.23 -21.88
CA ALA A 36 12.07 -8.92 -20.47
C ALA A 36 11.69 -7.47 -20.14
N PHE A 37 12.08 -6.52 -20.99
CA PHE A 37 11.71 -5.11 -20.82
C PHE A 37 10.20 -4.90 -20.91
N ARG A 38 9.54 -5.50 -21.91
CA ARG A 38 8.08 -5.45 -22.05
C ARG A 38 7.36 -6.00 -20.81
N LYS A 39 7.80 -7.14 -20.27
CA LYS A 39 7.22 -7.72 -19.04
C LYS A 39 7.38 -6.79 -17.83
N VAL A 40 8.53 -6.13 -17.69
CA VAL A 40 8.77 -5.14 -16.62
C VAL A 40 7.85 -3.92 -16.78
N GLN A 41 7.60 -3.48 -18.01
CA GLN A 41 6.69 -2.37 -18.29
C GLN A 41 5.23 -2.72 -17.99
N GLU A 42 4.75 -3.87 -18.47
CA GLU A 42 3.40 -4.37 -18.19
C GLU A 42 3.14 -4.50 -16.68
N ALA A 43 4.13 -5.02 -15.93
CA ALA A 43 4.06 -5.12 -14.48
C ALA A 43 3.93 -3.74 -13.82
N TYR A 44 4.71 -2.75 -14.25
CA TYR A 44 4.65 -1.39 -13.72
C TYR A 44 3.32 -0.69 -14.01
N GLU A 45 2.78 -0.84 -15.22
CA GLU A 45 1.49 -0.25 -15.59
C GLU A 45 0.36 -0.79 -14.72
N CYS A 46 0.31 -2.12 -14.52
CA CYS A 46 -0.68 -2.76 -13.65
C CYS A 46 -0.55 -2.29 -12.19
N LEU A 47 0.65 -2.37 -11.61
CA LEU A 47 0.90 -1.99 -10.22
C LEU A 47 0.64 -0.50 -9.96
N SER A 48 1.04 0.37 -10.89
CA SER A 48 0.86 1.81 -10.74
C SER A 48 -0.61 2.23 -10.89
N HIS A 49 -1.39 1.56 -11.73
CA HIS A 49 -2.81 1.87 -11.92
C HIS A 49 -3.64 1.40 -10.73
N THR A 50 -3.50 0.14 -10.32
CA THR A 50 -4.20 -0.43 -9.15
C THR A 50 -3.88 0.36 -7.89
N GLY A 51 -2.60 0.67 -7.67
CA GLY A 51 -2.16 1.47 -6.52
C GLY A 51 -2.78 2.87 -6.47
N LYS A 52 -2.83 3.58 -7.62
CA LYS A 52 -3.45 4.90 -7.72
C LYS A 52 -4.96 4.85 -7.53
N TYR A 53 -5.63 3.87 -8.12
CA TYR A 53 -7.07 3.69 -8.03
C TYR A 53 -7.51 3.41 -6.60
N LEU A 54 -6.84 2.48 -5.90
CA LEU A 54 -7.17 2.17 -4.52
C LEU A 54 -6.87 3.36 -3.61
N ARG A 55 -5.72 4.03 -3.76
CA ARG A 55 -5.43 5.27 -3.04
C ARG A 55 -6.52 6.31 -3.24
N TYR A 56 -6.95 6.53 -4.48
CA TYR A 56 -8.07 7.43 -4.79
C TYR A 56 -9.33 6.97 -4.05
N LYS A 57 -9.77 5.73 -4.25
CA LYS A 57 -10.99 5.18 -3.62
C LYS A 57 -11.01 5.31 -2.09
N PHE A 58 -9.86 5.14 -1.43
CA PHE A 58 -9.74 5.32 0.02
C PHE A 58 -9.71 6.79 0.43
N LEU A 59 -8.99 7.66 -0.29
CA LEU A 59 -8.97 9.10 0.02
C LEU A 59 -10.35 9.75 -0.12
N TYR A 60 -11.16 9.33 -1.10
CA TYR A 60 -12.50 9.87 -1.31
C TYR A 60 -13.53 9.41 -0.27
N ARG A 61 -13.18 8.42 0.57
CA ARG A 61 -14.01 7.98 1.71
C ARG A 61 -13.63 8.70 3.01
N LEU A 62 -12.63 9.58 2.98
CA LEU A 62 -12.17 10.27 4.17
C LEU A 62 -13.14 11.39 4.57
N THR A 63 -13.59 11.32 5.83
CA THR A 63 -14.14 12.48 6.53
C THR A 63 -13.03 13.50 6.77
N PRO A 64 -13.27 14.81 6.56
CA PRO A 64 -12.28 15.85 6.87
C PRO A 64 -11.73 15.72 8.30
N GLY A 65 -10.41 15.77 8.45
CA GLY A 65 -9.73 15.61 9.73
C GLY A 65 -9.62 14.18 10.26
N ALA A 66 -10.06 13.17 9.51
CA ALA A 66 -9.76 11.76 9.82
C ALA A 66 -8.35 11.38 9.35
N PRO A 67 -7.68 10.45 10.06
CA PRO A 67 -6.40 9.91 9.63
C PRO A 67 -6.50 9.16 8.31
N THR A 68 -5.38 9.06 7.60
CA THR A 68 -5.30 8.41 6.29
C THR A 68 -4.22 7.33 6.30
N LEU A 69 -4.33 6.34 5.42
CA LEU A 69 -3.26 5.35 5.21
C LEU A 69 -2.13 5.85 4.30
N TYR A 70 -2.25 7.08 3.76
CA TYR A 70 -1.35 7.59 2.73
C TYR A 70 -0.84 8.98 3.05
N ASN A 71 0.46 9.19 2.85
CA ASN A 71 1.04 10.52 2.90
C ASN A 71 0.49 11.40 1.76
N THR A 72 -0.11 12.54 2.11
CA THR A 72 -0.61 13.53 1.15
C THR A 72 -0.08 14.92 1.52
N HIS A 73 -0.40 15.93 0.70
CA HIS A 73 0.03 17.30 0.99
C HIS A 73 -0.39 17.78 2.39
N ASN A 74 -1.61 17.45 2.82
CA ASN A 74 -2.18 17.90 4.08
C ASN A 74 -1.97 16.91 5.23
N TYR A 75 -1.77 15.62 4.93
CA TYR A 75 -1.60 14.55 5.92
C TYR A 75 -0.18 13.99 5.81
N LYS A 76 0.77 14.61 6.53
CA LYS A 76 2.21 14.25 6.51
C LYS A 76 2.72 13.69 7.83
N SER A 77 2.00 13.92 8.92
CA SER A 77 2.43 13.54 10.26
C SER A 77 2.23 12.04 10.47
N LEU A 78 3.31 11.28 10.53
CA LEU A 78 3.29 9.82 10.71
C LEU A 78 2.93 9.44 12.14
N MET A 79 1.99 8.51 12.27
CA MET A 79 1.55 7.86 13.50
C MET A 79 1.47 6.36 13.29
N MET A 80 1.34 5.57 14.37
CA MET A 80 1.28 4.11 14.31
C MET A 80 0.22 3.58 15.28
N THR A 81 -0.57 2.59 14.86
CA THR A 81 -1.50 1.91 15.77
C THR A 81 -0.76 1.09 16.80
N LYS A 82 -1.33 0.99 18.01
CA LYS A 82 -0.69 0.30 19.13
C LYS A 82 -0.61 -1.21 18.92
N GLU A 83 -1.67 -1.83 18.42
CA GLU A 83 -1.82 -3.28 18.36
C GLU A 83 -1.08 -3.93 17.18
N HIS A 84 -1.19 -3.32 16.00
CA HIS A 84 -0.71 -3.94 14.75
C HIS A 84 0.44 -3.19 14.10
N GLY A 85 0.92 -2.10 14.71
CA GLY A 85 2.03 -1.32 14.15
C GLY A 85 1.68 -0.64 12.83
N ILE A 86 0.39 -0.33 12.60
CA ILE A 86 -0.10 0.19 11.34
C ILE A 86 0.14 1.70 11.28
N ASN A 87 1.13 2.14 10.49
CA ASN A 87 1.32 3.52 10.05
C ASN A 87 0.06 4.19 9.48
N PHE A 88 -0.24 5.39 9.95
CA PHE A 88 -1.22 6.27 9.34
C PHE A 88 -0.75 7.72 9.45
N TYR A 89 -1.36 8.61 8.67
CA TYR A 89 -0.97 10.00 8.55
C TYR A 89 -2.08 10.91 9.03
N VAL A 90 -1.69 11.91 9.82
CA VAL A 90 -2.56 12.98 10.32
C VAL A 90 -2.06 14.34 9.82
N GLU A 91 -2.89 15.37 9.96
CA GLU A 91 -2.51 16.74 9.58
C GLU A 91 -1.44 17.28 10.54
N SER A 92 -1.74 17.26 11.84
CA SER A 92 -0.85 17.72 12.91
C SER A 92 -0.81 16.72 14.05
N LEU A 93 0.38 16.32 14.48
CA LEU A 93 0.57 15.48 15.68
C LEU A 93 0.00 16.13 16.94
N ALA A 94 0.24 17.44 17.11
CA ALA A 94 -0.18 18.17 18.30
C ALA A 94 -1.71 18.20 18.42
N GLY A 95 -2.39 18.67 17.36
CA GLY A 95 -3.86 18.75 17.37
C GLY A 95 -4.52 17.37 17.44
N PHE A 96 -3.91 16.34 16.83
CA PHE A 96 -4.43 14.98 16.91
C PHE A 96 -4.28 14.34 18.29
N ASN A 97 -3.13 14.54 18.95
CA ASN A 97 -2.90 14.01 20.30
C ASN A 97 -3.66 14.78 21.38
N GLU A 98 -3.88 16.08 21.20
CA GLU A 98 -4.77 16.88 22.05
C GLU A 98 -6.22 16.41 21.93
N LYS A 99 -6.71 16.21 20.69
CA LYS A 99 -8.10 15.79 20.44
C LYS A 99 -8.36 14.32 20.81
N TYR A 100 -7.37 13.45 20.61
CA TYR A 100 -7.49 12.01 20.86
C TYR A 100 -6.31 11.52 21.71
N PRO A 101 -6.24 11.78 23.02
CA PRO A 101 -5.10 11.33 23.81
C PRO A 101 -4.93 9.81 23.82
N VAL A 102 -3.67 9.32 23.93
CA VAL A 102 -3.37 7.89 23.96
C VAL A 102 -4.02 7.23 25.18
N GLY A 103 -4.64 6.07 24.98
CA GLY A 103 -5.34 5.32 26.03
C GLY A 103 -6.81 5.69 26.23
N THR A 104 -7.31 6.71 25.53
CA THR A 104 -8.75 7.03 25.50
C THR A 104 -9.52 6.10 24.57
N SER A 105 -10.82 5.89 24.83
CA SER A 105 -11.71 5.17 23.92
C SER A 105 -11.77 5.82 22.54
N ALA A 106 -11.83 7.14 22.48
CA ALA A 106 -11.83 7.89 21.23
C ALA A 106 -10.56 7.65 20.39
N ARG A 107 -9.39 7.47 21.02
CA ARG A 107 -8.17 7.07 20.31
C ARG A 107 -8.27 5.62 19.82
N ALA A 108 -8.79 4.71 20.64
CA ALA A 108 -8.98 3.31 20.25
C ALA A 108 -9.95 3.16 19.06
N ASP A 109 -11.04 3.93 19.02
CA ASP A 109 -12.00 3.93 17.91
C ASP A 109 -11.35 4.37 16.60
N ILE A 110 -10.47 5.38 16.67
CA ILE A 110 -9.73 5.86 15.50
C ILE A 110 -8.71 4.81 15.03
N GLU A 111 -7.95 4.20 15.95
CA GLU A 111 -7.00 3.14 15.59
C GLU A 111 -7.72 1.92 15.00
N TYR A 112 -8.86 1.51 15.58
CA TYR A 112 -9.72 0.45 15.05
C TYR A 112 -10.20 0.75 13.63
N LYS A 113 -10.61 1.99 13.35
CA LYS A 113 -11.00 2.41 12.01
C LYS A 113 -9.82 2.33 11.02
N VAL A 114 -8.64 2.81 11.43
CA VAL A 114 -7.42 2.72 10.62
C VAL A 114 -7.05 1.27 10.31
N ILE A 115 -7.12 0.38 11.31
CA ILE A 115 -6.86 -1.06 11.15
C ILE A 115 -7.83 -1.67 10.13
N ASN A 116 -9.13 -1.39 10.25
CA ASN A 116 -10.14 -1.93 9.33
C ASN A 116 -10.00 -1.38 7.91
N ASP A 117 -9.73 -0.10 7.76
CA ASP A 117 -9.46 0.50 6.45
C ASP A 117 -8.23 -0.14 5.80
N TYR A 118 -7.19 -0.43 6.61
CA TYR A 118 -6.01 -1.13 6.16
C TYR A 118 -6.34 -2.55 5.69
N ILE A 119 -7.00 -3.35 6.53
CA ILE A 119 -7.39 -4.73 6.21
C ILE A 119 -8.22 -4.75 4.92
N LYS A 120 -9.20 -3.86 4.79
CA LYS A 120 -10.05 -3.76 3.60
C LYS A 120 -9.24 -3.44 2.35
N MET A 121 -8.30 -2.51 2.45
CA MET A 121 -7.41 -2.17 1.35
C MET A 121 -6.58 -3.38 0.92
N VAL A 122 -5.95 -4.05 1.89
CA VAL A 122 -5.14 -5.25 1.65
C VAL A 122 -5.98 -6.35 1.02
N GLN A 123 -7.21 -6.56 1.48
CA GLN A 123 -8.14 -7.55 0.96
C GLN A 123 -8.42 -7.32 -0.53
N GLU A 124 -8.65 -6.06 -0.93
CA GLU A 124 -8.87 -5.69 -2.33
C GLU A 124 -7.63 -6.01 -3.18
N TYR A 125 -6.42 -5.69 -2.71
CA TYR A 125 -5.18 -6.10 -3.40
C TYR A 125 -5.01 -7.61 -3.50
N CYS A 126 -5.25 -8.35 -2.41
CA CYS A 126 -5.15 -9.81 -2.41
C CYS A 126 -6.12 -10.45 -3.41
N ASN A 127 -7.35 -9.94 -3.53
CA ASN A 127 -8.30 -10.44 -4.52
C ASN A 127 -7.81 -10.24 -5.96
N ASP A 128 -7.19 -9.09 -6.25
CA ASP A 128 -6.58 -8.84 -7.55
C ASP A 128 -5.39 -9.78 -7.79
N GLU A 129 -4.50 -9.95 -6.80
CA GLU A 129 -3.38 -10.90 -6.86
C GLU A 129 -3.85 -12.32 -7.14
N LEU A 130 -4.89 -12.80 -6.43
CA LEU A 130 -5.47 -14.13 -6.65
C LEU A 130 -6.07 -14.28 -8.04
N ARG A 131 -6.70 -13.22 -8.58
CA ARG A 131 -7.21 -13.24 -9.97
C ARG A 131 -6.07 -13.46 -10.96
N TRP A 132 -4.94 -12.76 -10.79
CA TRP A 132 -3.77 -12.94 -11.64
C TRP A 132 -3.12 -14.31 -11.45
N HIS A 133 -2.94 -14.73 -10.20
CA HIS A 133 -2.36 -16.02 -9.83
C HIS A 133 -3.16 -17.20 -10.38
N SER A 134 -4.49 -17.09 -10.47
CA SER A 134 -5.34 -18.12 -11.05
C SER A 134 -5.03 -18.40 -12.53
N GLN A 135 -4.55 -17.39 -13.26
CA GLN A 135 -4.14 -17.50 -14.66
C GLN A 135 -2.64 -17.78 -14.81
N ARG A 136 -1.84 -17.44 -13.79
CA ARG A 136 -0.38 -17.50 -13.78
C ARG A 136 0.12 -17.89 -12.38
N PRO A 137 0.17 -19.19 -12.05
CA PRO A 137 0.50 -19.67 -10.70
C PRO A 137 1.90 -19.28 -10.20
N GLU A 138 2.78 -18.80 -11.07
CA GLU A 138 4.10 -18.28 -10.71
C GLU A 138 4.08 -16.86 -10.12
N PHE A 139 2.96 -16.14 -10.23
CA PHE A 139 2.87 -14.75 -9.75
C PHE A 139 2.71 -14.71 -8.22
N PRO A 140 3.51 -13.94 -7.47
CA PRO A 140 3.42 -13.90 -6.02
C PRO A 140 2.15 -13.18 -5.53
N THR A 141 1.73 -13.49 -4.30
CA THR A 141 0.55 -12.89 -3.63
C THR A 141 0.91 -12.16 -2.32
N PRO A 142 1.80 -11.15 -2.36
CA PRO A 142 2.32 -10.50 -1.15
C PRO A 142 1.28 -9.73 -0.34
N ALA A 143 0.20 -9.21 -0.95
CA ALA A 143 -0.90 -8.62 -0.20
C ALA A 143 -1.69 -9.71 0.55
N CYS A 144 -1.87 -10.89 -0.05
CA CYS A 144 -2.46 -12.03 0.66
C CYS A 144 -1.63 -12.47 1.86
N ASP A 145 -0.29 -12.47 1.75
CA ASP A 145 0.60 -12.79 2.88
C ASP A 145 0.44 -11.79 4.02
N LYS A 146 0.30 -10.50 3.70
CA LYS A 146 0.07 -9.41 4.67
C LYS A 146 -1.30 -9.49 5.36
N LEU A 147 -2.28 -10.23 4.82
CA LEU A 147 -3.57 -10.47 5.50
C LEU A 147 -3.49 -11.57 6.56
N GLN A 148 -2.53 -12.49 6.46
CA GLN A 148 -2.48 -13.66 7.34
C GLN A 148 -2.58 -13.31 8.83
N PRO A 149 -1.89 -12.27 9.35
CA PRO A 149 -1.98 -11.88 10.77
C PRO A 149 -3.38 -11.41 11.21
N PHE A 150 -4.25 -11.02 10.28
CA PHE A 150 -5.58 -10.48 10.55
C PHE A 150 -6.69 -11.53 10.34
N ARG A 151 -6.38 -12.71 9.79
CA ARG A 151 -7.35 -13.77 9.48
C ARG A 151 -7.75 -14.62 10.69
N THR A 152 -6.98 -14.59 11.78
CA THR A 152 -7.22 -15.40 12.99
C THR A 152 -8.27 -14.82 13.95
N HIS A 153 -8.93 -13.71 13.61
CA HIS A 153 -9.91 -13.02 14.46
C HIS A 153 -11.26 -12.74 13.78
N ILE A 154 -11.63 -13.54 12.78
CA ILE A 154 -12.99 -13.56 12.18
C ILE A 154 -13.64 -14.90 12.49
#